data_AF-A0A936W9H4-F1
#
_entry.id   AF-A0A936W9H4-F1
#
_cell.length_a   1.000
_cell.length_b   1.000
_cell.length_c   1.000
_cell.angle_alpha   90.00
_cell.angle_beta   90.00
_cell.angle_gamma   90.00
#
_symmetry.space_group_name_H-M   'P 1'
#
loop_
_entity.id
_entity.type
_entity.pdbx_description
1 polymer ?
#
loop_
_entity_poly.entity_id
_entity_poly.type
_entity_poly.pdbx_seq_one_letter_code
_entity_poly.pdbx_strand_id
1 'polypeptide(L)'
;MRTILLLFALACGHLLHAQMTMVQWAYGPFATPGDAAYIIEGDPMDGGARIHQACGPYGNKGPCLFVIEGDKVFHSSDAFGRRGPAAYIMEGDKLFRSSGAFGTKGSCALLLEGTKVFRADGPFGNRQEGAFVLDGSDIYLGEGTFCQRSEAILHVRGAIPMVALLTILAGL
;
A
#
# COMPACT_ATOMS: atom_id res chain seq x y z
N MET A 1 -40.43 -9.19 -18.82
CA MET A 1 -40.13 -9.36 -17.39
C MET A 1 -38.88 -10.22 -17.12
N ARG A 2 -38.62 -11.32 -17.84
CA ARG A 2 -37.40 -12.15 -17.67
C ARG A 2 -36.07 -11.43 -17.97
N THR A 3 -36.05 -10.51 -18.93
CA THR A 3 -34.82 -9.78 -19.33
C THR A 3 -34.39 -8.70 -18.33
N ILE A 4 -35.34 -8.08 -17.63
CA ILE A 4 -35.05 -7.07 -16.58
C ILE A 4 -34.43 -7.75 -15.36
N LEU A 5 -34.86 -8.97 -15.03
CA LEU A 5 -34.33 -9.77 -13.92
C LEU A 5 -32.88 -10.26 -14.18
N LEU A 6 -32.54 -10.55 -15.43
CA LEU A 6 -31.18 -10.90 -15.85
C LEU A 6 -30.22 -9.70 -15.83
N LEU A 7 -30.69 -8.50 -16.19
CA LEU A 7 -29.92 -7.26 -16.07
C LEU A 7 -29.68 -6.86 -14.61
N PHE A 8 -30.66 -7.09 -13.72
CA PHE A 8 -30.48 -6.87 -12.28
C PHE A 8 -29.51 -7.88 -11.64
N ALA A 9 -29.53 -9.13 -12.09
CA ALA A 9 -28.58 -10.16 -11.63
C ALA A 9 -27.15 -9.91 -12.12
N LEU A 10 -26.96 -9.38 -13.35
CA LEU A 10 -25.64 -8.96 -13.82
C LEU A 10 -25.13 -7.68 -13.13
N ALA A 11 -26.01 -6.74 -12.79
CA ALA A 11 -25.64 -5.53 -12.06
C ALA A 11 -25.26 -5.83 -10.59
N CYS A 12 -25.86 -6.87 -9.97
CA CYS A 12 -25.48 -7.33 -8.63
C CYS A 12 -24.12 -8.04 -8.56
N GLY A 13 -23.52 -8.43 -9.69
CA GLY A 13 -22.19 -9.07 -9.71
C GLY A 13 -21.03 -8.13 -9.34
N HIS A 14 -21.27 -6.82 -9.34
CA HIS A 14 -20.30 -5.80 -8.93
C HIS A 14 -20.51 -5.32 -7.48
N LEU A 15 -21.37 -5.97 -6.71
CA LEU A 15 -21.54 -5.69 -5.29
C LEU A 15 -20.30 -6.15 -4.52
N LEU A 16 -19.45 -5.18 -4.19
CA LEU A 16 -18.78 -5.05 -2.89
C LEU A 16 -18.04 -6.31 -2.42
N HIS A 17 -17.01 -6.74 -3.15
CA HIS A 17 -15.90 -7.36 -2.43
C HIS A 17 -15.22 -6.24 -1.67
N ALA A 18 -15.42 -6.18 -0.35
CA ALA A 18 -14.50 -5.46 0.52
C ALA A 18 -13.12 -6.07 0.28
N GLN A 19 -12.33 -5.42 -0.56
CA GLN A 19 -11.05 -5.93 -1.00
C GLN A 19 -10.12 -5.96 0.21
N MET A 20 -9.81 -7.18 0.65
CA MET A 20 -8.83 -7.42 1.69
C MET A 20 -7.58 -7.95 1.03
N THR A 21 -6.47 -7.27 1.26
CA THR A 21 -5.16 -7.64 0.72
C THR A 21 -4.21 -7.87 1.87
N MET A 22 -3.47 -8.97 1.81
CA MET A 22 -2.52 -9.34 2.84
C MET A 22 -1.11 -9.19 2.30
N VAL A 23 -0.27 -8.48 3.05
CA VAL A 23 1.16 -8.36 2.79
C VAL A 23 1.89 -9.19 3.83
N GLN A 24 2.70 -10.13 3.36
CA GLN A 24 3.47 -11.05 4.19
C GLN A 24 4.96 -10.78 4.00
N TRP A 25 5.77 -11.17 4.98
CA TRP A 25 7.21 -11.28 4.77
C TRP A 25 7.51 -12.34 3.70
N ALA A 26 8.50 -12.11 2.85
CA ALA A 26 8.84 -13.07 1.80
C ALA A 26 9.39 -14.40 2.35
N TYR A 27 10.03 -14.36 3.53
CA TYR A 27 10.67 -15.52 4.14
C TYR A 27 10.04 -15.88 5.49
N GLY A 28 9.46 -17.07 5.54
CA GLY A 28 8.97 -17.74 6.74
C GLY A 28 9.72 -19.03 7.05
N PRO A 29 9.32 -19.73 8.12
CA PRO A 29 9.79 -21.09 8.38
C PRO A 29 9.56 -21.99 7.15
N PHE A 30 10.51 -22.89 6.86
CA PHE A 30 10.39 -23.88 5.78
C PHE A 30 10.28 -23.33 4.35
N ALA A 31 10.90 -22.17 4.07
CA ALA A 31 10.94 -21.57 2.73
C ALA A 31 9.55 -21.27 2.12
N THR A 32 8.55 -21.02 2.97
CA THR A 32 7.26 -20.46 2.57
C THR A 32 7.25 -18.95 2.77
N PRO A 33 6.28 -18.20 2.20
CA PRO A 33 5.99 -16.85 2.68
C PRO A 33 5.83 -16.86 4.20
N GLY A 34 6.39 -15.83 4.82
CA GLY A 34 6.42 -15.65 6.26
C GLY A 34 5.11 -15.12 6.84
N ASP A 35 5.22 -14.69 8.08
CA ASP A 35 4.09 -14.14 8.81
C ASP A 35 3.50 -12.94 8.07
N ALA A 36 2.18 -12.77 8.22
CA ALA A 36 1.53 -11.58 7.75
C ALA A 36 2.13 -10.35 8.46
N ALA A 37 2.49 -9.33 7.68
CA ALA A 37 3.02 -8.06 8.14
C ALA A 37 1.93 -6.99 8.19
N TYR A 38 1.11 -6.91 7.13
CA TYR A 38 0.05 -5.91 7.00
C TYR A 38 -1.22 -6.49 6.37
N ILE A 39 -2.35 -5.90 6.73
CA ILE A 39 -3.65 -6.12 6.09
C ILE A 39 -4.16 -4.79 5.57
N ILE A 40 -4.55 -4.76 4.31
CA ILE A 40 -5.16 -3.61 3.66
C ILE A 40 -6.63 -3.93 3.44
N GLU A 41 -7.52 -3.06 3.93
CA GLU A 41 -8.96 -3.18 3.73
C GLU A 41 -9.49 -1.96 2.97
N GLY A 42 -10.36 -2.19 1.99
CA GLY A 42 -11.05 -1.15 1.25
C GLY A 42 -10.27 -0.63 0.05
N ASP A 43 -10.84 0.36 -0.62
CA ASP A 43 -10.26 1.00 -1.80
C ASP A 43 -10.10 2.51 -1.51
N PRO A 44 -8.90 3.08 -1.70
CA PRO A 44 -8.69 4.53 -1.57
C PRO A 44 -9.69 5.36 -2.39
N MET A 45 -10.16 4.84 -3.53
CA MET A 45 -11.07 5.53 -4.44
C MET A 45 -12.55 5.28 -4.14
N ASP A 46 -12.88 4.29 -3.32
CA ASP A 46 -14.27 3.91 -2.99
C ASP A 46 -14.42 3.64 -1.48
N GLY A 47 -14.76 4.70 -0.73
CA GLY A 47 -14.99 4.62 0.72
C GLY A 47 -13.73 4.67 1.60
N GLY A 48 -12.54 4.72 0.98
CA GLY A 48 -11.24 4.83 1.65
C GLY A 48 -10.64 3.46 1.99
N ALA A 49 -9.31 3.43 2.14
CA ALA A 49 -8.59 2.23 2.54
C ALA A 49 -7.90 2.39 3.89
N ARG A 50 -7.61 1.27 4.54
CA ARG A 50 -6.90 1.24 5.82
C ARG A 50 -5.77 0.22 5.78
N ILE A 51 -4.62 0.60 6.32
CA ILE A 51 -3.49 -0.31 6.54
C ILE A 51 -3.47 -0.67 8.01
N HIS A 52 -3.58 -1.95 8.30
CA HIS A 52 -3.51 -2.53 9.63
C HIS A 52 -2.21 -3.29 9.80
N GLN A 53 -1.68 -3.28 11.01
CA GLN A 53 -0.69 -4.27 11.40
C GLN A 53 -1.37 -5.65 11.38
N ALA A 54 -0.69 -6.65 10.82
CA ALA A 54 -1.14 -8.03 10.91
C ALA A 54 -0.54 -8.71 12.14
N CYS A 55 -1.34 -9.55 12.81
CA CYS A 55 -0.94 -10.28 14.01
C CYS A 55 -1.06 -11.79 13.78
N GLY A 56 0.00 -12.53 14.08
CA GLY A 56 0.07 -13.98 13.93
C GLY A 56 0.25 -14.45 12.49
N PRO A 57 0.44 -15.76 12.29
CA PRO A 57 0.92 -16.32 11.01
C PRO A 57 -0.08 -16.19 9.86
N TYR A 58 -1.38 -16.11 10.17
CA TYR A 58 -2.47 -16.02 9.18
C TYR A 58 -3.00 -14.60 8.99
N GLY A 59 -2.41 -13.61 9.67
CA GLY A 59 -2.81 -12.21 9.55
C GLY A 59 -4.17 -11.91 10.18
N ASN A 60 -4.26 -12.00 11.50
CA ASN A 60 -5.38 -11.39 12.20
C ASN A 60 -5.23 -9.87 12.19
N LYS A 61 -6.36 -9.16 12.03
CA LYS A 61 -6.35 -7.70 12.01
C LYS A 61 -5.94 -7.13 13.36
N GLY A 62 -4.79 -6.48 13.39
CA GLY A 62 -4.30 -5.67 14.50
C GLY A 62 -4.74 -4.21 14.40
N PRO A 63 -4.07 -3.31 15.14
CA PRO A 63 -4.40 -1.88 15.13
C PRO A 63 -4.21 -1.27 13.73
N CYS A 64 -5.08 -0.32 13.40
CA CYS A 64 -4.92 0.50 12.22
C CYS A 64 -3.68 1.40 12.36
N LEU A 65 -2.85 1.43 11.33
CA LEU A 65 -1.65 2.26 11.25
C LEU A 65 -1.91 3.49 10.39
N PHE A 66 -2.60 3.31 9.26
CA PHE A 66 -2.87 4.37 8.30
C PHE A 66 -4.29 4.31 7.75
N VAL A 67 -4.83 5.49 7.47
CA VAL A 67 -6.10 5.71 6.76
C VAL A 67 -5.77 6.41 5.45
N ILE A 68 -6.33 5.92 4.35
CA ILE A 68 -6.08 6.40 3.00
C ILE A 68 -7.39 6.91 2.42
N GLU A 69 -7.39 8.16 1.99
CA GLU A 69 -8.52 8.84 1.37
C GLU A 69 -8.05 9.41 0.03
N GLY A 70 -8.37 8.71 -1.06
CA GLY A 70 -7.87 9.03 -2.40
C GLY A 70 -6.34 8.94 -2.48
N ASP A 71 -5.70 10.10 -2.67
CA ASP A 71 -4.26 10.27 -2.79
C ASP A 71 -3.56 10.61 -1.46
N LYS A 72 -4.32 10.84 -0.39
CA LYS A 72 -3.79 11.25 0.91
C LYS A 72 -3.75 10.07 1.88
N VAL A 73 -2.68 10.03 2.65
CA VAL A 73 -2.43 9.03 3.68
C VAL A 73 -2.29 9.73 5.02
N PHE A 74 -3.03 9.27 5.99
CA PHE A 74 -3.04 9.79 7.35
C PHE A 74 -2.58 8.71 8.32
N HIS A 75 -1.82 9.09 9.33
CA HIS A 75 -1.64 8.23 10.49
C HIS A 75 -2.99 7.98 11.13
N SER A 76 -3.23 6.76 11.61
CA SER A 76 -4.40 6.52 12.44
C SER A 76 -4.17 7.08 13.85
N SER A 77 -5.18 7.76 14.40
CA SER A 77 -5.14 8.27 15.77
C SER A 77 -5.56 7.23 16.82
N ASP A 78 -6.11 6.09 16.39
CA ASP A 78 -6.49 4.98 17.26
C ASP A 78 -6.41 3.63 16.54
N ALA A 79 -6.63 2.53 17.27
CA ALA A 79 -6.57 1.19 16.70
C ALA A 79 -7.68 0.91 15.65
N PHE A 80 -8.72 1.75 15.58
CA PHE A 80 -9.91 1.52 14.75
C PHE A 80 -9.87 2.26 13.42
N GLY A 81 -8.84 3.07 13.15
CA GLY A 81 -8.74 3.78 11.88
C GLY A 81 -9.41 5.14 11.90
N ARG A 82 -9.45 5.83 13.04
CA ARG A 82 -9.76 7.27 13.02
C ARG A 82 -8.63 8.04 12.37
N ARG A 83 -9.00 9.04 11.57
CA ARG A 83 -8.06 9.91 10.88
C ARG A 83 -7.28 10.76 11.88
N GLY A 84 -5.95 10.65 11.80
CA GLY A 84 -5.00 11.50 12.52
C GLY A 84 -4.33 12.50 11.58
N PRO A 85 -3.10 12.96 11.91
CA PRO A 85 -2.35 13.85 11.04
C PRO A 85 -1.94 13.16 9.74
N ALA A 86 -1.78 13.93 8.67
CA ALA A 86 -1.27 13.44 7.40
C ALA A 86 0.14 12.86 7.57
N ALA A 87 0.39 11.78 6.86
CA ALA A 87 1.66 11.06 6.81
C ALA A 87 2.30 11.20 5.42
N TYR A 88 1.50 10.98 4.37
CA TYR A 88 1.95 11.03 2.99
C TYR A 88 0.90 11.58 2.04
N ILE A 89 1.33 12.06 0.87
CA ILE A 89 0.49 12.42 -0.27
C ILE A 89 1.11 11.80 -1.51
N MET A 90 0.30 11.11 -2.32
CA MET A 90 0.71 10.56 -3.60
C MET A 90 0.36 11.55 -4.72
N GLU A 91 1.32 11.93 -5.54
CA GLU A 91 1.09 12.75 -6.73
C GLU A 91 1.69 12.04 -7.94
N GLY A 92 0.83 11.46 -8.79
CA GLY A 92 1.27 10.59 -9.87
C GLY A 92 2.12 9.44 -9.33
N ASP A 93 3.36 9.33 -9.78
CA ASP A 93 4.29 8.27 -9.39
C ASP A 93 5.18 8.62 -8.18
N LYS A 94 4.87 9.70 -7.46
CA LYS A 94 5.67 10.19 -6.33
C LYS A 94 4.90 10.09 -5.02
N LEU A 95 5.56 9.60 -3.97
CA LEU A 95 5.04 9.63 -2.62
C LEU A 95 5.80 10.68 -1.80
N PHE A 96 5.10 11.72 -1.37
CA PHE A 96 5.67 12.79 -0.54
C PHE A 96 5.35 12.58 0.92
N ARG A 97 6.32 12.87 1.79
CA ARG A 97 6.03 13.05 3.22
C ARG A 97 5.07 14.22 3.39
N SER A 98 4.20 14.11 4.36
CA SER A 98 3.19 15.12 4.63
C SER A 98 3.00 15.26 6.13
N SER A 99 2.52 16.44 6.56
CA SER A 99 2.24 16.71 7.97
C SER A 99 0.99 17.58 8.16
N GLY A 100 0.56 17.74 9.42
CA GLY A 100 -0.63 18.52 9.77
C GLY A 100 -1.96 17.81 9.44
N ALA A 101 -3.08 18.42 9.81
CA ALA A 101 -4.40 17.78 9.70
C ALA A 101 -4.91 17.62 8.25
N PHE A 102 -4.47 18.49 7.34
CA PHE A 102 -4.95 18.55 5.95
C PHE A 102 -3.93 18.05 4.91
N GLY A 103 -2.69 17.82 5.35
CA GLY A 103 -1.60 17.36 4.52
C GLY A 103 -0.82 18.48 3.84
N THR A 104 0.09 19.11 4.58
CA THR A 104 1.12 19.97 4.02
C THR A 104 2.22 19.12 3.42
N LYS A 105 2.41 19.21 2.10
CA LYS A 105 3.42 18.46 1.36
C LYS A 105 4.84 18.85 1.79
N GLY A 106 5.65 17.84 2.08
CA GLY A 106 7.06 17.94 2.42
C GLY A 106 7.96 17.39 1.30
N SER A 107 9.10 16.81 1.69
CA SER A 107 10.02 16.17 0.74
C SER A 107 9.46 14.85 0.18
N CYS A 108 9.82 14.54 -1.05
CA CYS A 108 9.53 13.23 -1.63
C CYS A 108 10.22 12.13 -0.81
N ALA A 109 9.53 11.03 -0.57
CA ALA A 109 10.09 9.83 0.07
C ALA A 109 10.47 8.79 -0.99
N LEU A 110 9.55 8.51 -1.91
CA LEU A 110 9.71 7.47 -2.91
C LEU A 110 9.25 7.96 -4.28
N LEU A 111 9.92 7.47 -5.33
CA LEU A 111 9.57 7.67 -6.73
C LEU A 111 9.41 6.30 -7.39
N LEU A 112 8.26 6.06 -8.01
CA LEU A 112 7.98 4.90 -8.82
C LEU A 112 8.33 5.18 -10.29
N GLU A 113 9.14 4.31 -10.90
CA GLU A 113 9.42 4.34 -12.34
C GLU A 113 9.17 2.93 -12.90
N GLY A 114 7.98 2.74 -13.48
CA GLY A 114 7.55 1.42 -13.93
C GLY A 114 7.43 0.43 -12.77
N THR A 115 8.30 -0.58 -12.74
CA THR A 115 8.36 -1.58 -11.66
C THR A 115 9.43 -1.30 -10.61
N LYS A 116 10.17 -0.18 -10.72
CA LYS A 116 11.27 0.15 -9.81
C LYS A 116 10.84 1.30 -8.90
N VAL A 117 11.10 1.15 -7.61
CA VAL A 117 10.92 2.19 -6.61
C VAL A 117 12.29 2.70 -6.20
N PHE A 118 12.47 4.01 -6.26
CA PHE A 118 13.68 4.70 -5.85
C PHE A 118 13.43 5.51 -4.59
N ARG A 119 14.46 5.63 -3.75
CA ARG A 119 14.49 6.69 -2.75
C ARG A 119 14.48 8.03 -3.49
N ALA A 120 13.77 9.00 -2.95
CA ALA A 120 13.71 10.33 -3.49
C ALA A 120 13.93 11.36 -2.40
N ASP A 121 14.31 12.58 -2.79
CA ASP A 121 14.43 13.71 -1.88
C ASP A 121 14.02 15.02 -2.56
N GLY A 122 13.82 16.05 -1.73
CA GLY A 122 13.43 17.39 -2.14
C GLY A 122 11.95 17.52 -2.51
N PRO A 123 11.48 18.76 -2.75
CA PRO A 123 10.08 19.06 -3.00
C PRO A 123 9.58 18.59 -4.37
N PHE A 124 10.49 18.22 -5.28
CA PHE A 124 10.18 17.74 -6.62
C PHE A 124 10.45 16.24 -6.79
N GLY A 125 11.00 15.55 -5.79
CA GLY A 125 11.32 14.14 -5.87
C GLY A 125 12.44 13.82 -6.85
N ASN A 126 13.65 14.26 -6.50
CA ASN A 126 14.88 13.94 -7.20
C ASN A 126 15.26 12.49 -6.88
N ARG A 127 15.36 11.67 -7.94
CA ARG A 127 15.71 10.25 -7.85
C ARG A 127 17.09 10.07 -7.21
N GLN A 128 17.18 9.17 -6.23
CA GLN A 128 18.41 8.75 -5.58
C GLN A 128 18.70 7.29 -5.96
N GLU A 129 19.07 6.48 -4.98
CA GLU A 129 19.34 5.06 -5.11
C GLU A 129 18.05 4.24 -5.23
N GLY A 130 18.15 3.05 -5.82
CA GLY A 130 17.09 2.06 -5.80
C GLY A 130 16.69 1.72 -4.36
N ALA A 131 15.39 1.55 -4.16
CA ALA A 131 14.82 1.13 -2.89
C ALA A 131 14.23 -0.27 -3.00
N PHE A 132 13.37 -0.47 -4.00
CA PHE A 132 12.62 -1.71 -4.17
C PHE A 132 12.35 -2.02 -5.64
N VAL A 133 12.18 -3.30 -5.97
CA VAL A 133 11.72 -3.77 -7.29
C VAL A 133 10.42 -4.54 -7.09
N LEU A 134 9.39 -4.17 -7.85
CA LEU A 134 8.08 -4.80 -7.86
C LEU A 134 8.02 -5.83 -8.99
N ASP A 135 7.81 -7.10 -8.67
CA ASP A 135 7.76 -8.17 -9.66
C ASP A 135 6.56 -9.08 -9.37
N GLY A 136 5.44 -8.76 -10.02
CA GLY A 136 4.15 -9.40 -9.78
C GLY A 136 3.68 -9.19 -8.34
N SER A 137 3.54 -10.28 -7.60
CA SER A 137 3.14 -10.28 -6.18
C SER A 137 4.32 -10.11 -5.22
N ASP A 138 5.56 -10.22 -5.70
CA ASP A 138 6.74 -10.20 -4.84
C ASP A 138 7.43 -8.83 -4.92
N ILE A 139 7.96 -8.39 -3.78
CA ILE A 139 8.71 -7.14 -3.66
C ILE A 139 10.11 -7.47 -3.19
N TYR A 140 11.08 -6.93 -3.91
CA TYR A 140 12.49 -7.17 -3.67
C TYR A 140 13.19 -5.90 -3.23
N LEU A 141 14.28 -6.03 -2.48
CA LEU A 141 15.21 -4.92 -2.30
C LEU A 141 15.81 -4.53 -3.65
N GLY A 142 15.86 -3.22 -3.86
CA GLY A 142 16.48 -2.60 -5.00
C GLY A 142 17.84 -2.02 -4.59
N GLU A 143 18.89 -2.35 -5.35
CA GLU A 143 20.25 -1.89 -5.06
C GLU A 143 20.82 -1.02 -6.18
N GLY A 144 21.64 -0.04 -5.79
CA GLY A 144 22.35 0.86 -6.69
C GLY A 144 21.46 1.82 -7.48
N THR A 145 22.08 2.59 -8.37
CA THR A 145 21.42 3.66 -9.15
C THR A 145 20.43 3.16 -10.20
N PHE A 146 20.50 1.88 -10.56
CA PHE A 146 19.61 1.23 -11.54
C PHE A 146 18.54 0.35 -10.87
N CYS A 147 18.50 0.31 -9.54
CA CYS A 147 17.57 -0.47 -8.75
C CYS A 147 17.55 -1.94 -9.20
N GLN A 148 18.70 -2.59 -9.11
CA GLN A 148 18.83 -4.01 -9.45
C GLN A 148 18.16 -4.86 -8.37
N ARG A 149 17.51 -5.95 -8.80
CA ARG A 149 16.76 -6.85 -7.92
C ARG A 149 17.73 -7.65 -7.06
N SER A 150 17.54 -7.60 -5.74
CA SER A 150 18.29 -8.39 -4.75
C SER A 150 17.36 -9.43 -4.11
N GLU A 151 17.31 -9.50 -2.78
CA GLU A 151 16.44 -10.41 -2.02
C GLU A 151 14.96 -9.98 -2.02
N ALA A 152 14.05 -10.96 -1.95
CA ALA A 152 12.62 -10.70 -1.76
C ALA A 152 12.38 -10.32 -0.30
N ILE A 153 11.57 -9.29 -0.04
CA ILE A 153 11.25 -8.86 1.33
C ILE A 153 9.78 -9.03 1.68
N LEU A 154 8.90 -8.87 0.70
CA LEU A 154 7.45 -8.96 0.91
C LEU A 154 6.80 -9.75 -0.21
N HIS A 155 5.68 -10.37 0.14
CA HIS A 155 4.78 -11.06 -0.76
C HIS A 155 3.34 -10.53 -0.57
N VAL A 156 2.70 -10.10 -1.66
CA VAL A 156 1.37 -9.49 -1.68
C VAL A 156 0.34 -10.47 -2.20
N ARG A 157 -0.66 -10.79 -1.36
CA ARG A 157 -1.81 -11.61 -1.72
C ARG A 157 -3.06 -10.74 -1.88
N GLY A 158 -3.51 -10.64 -3.12
CA GLY A 158 -4.62 -9.76 -3.52
C GLY A 158 -4.11 -8.53 -4.24
N ALA A 159 -5.04 -7.69 -4.72
CA ALA A 159 -4.68 -6.45 -5.39
C ALA A 159 -4.41 -5.36 -4.36
N ILE A 160 -3.30 -4.63 -4.48
CA ILE A 160 -2.95 -3.55 -3.57
C ILE A 160 -2.99 -2.21 -4.31
N PRO A 161 -3.67 -1.19 -3.76
CA PRO A 161 -3.56 0.17 -4.27
C PRO A 161 -2.12 0.66 -4.16
N MET A 162 -1.60 1.30 -5.21
CA MET A 162 -0.20 1.72 -5.23
C MET A 162 0.15 2.69 -4.10
N VAL A 163 -0.76 3.59 -3.72
CA VAL A 163 -0.60 4.50 -2.57
C VAL A 163 -0.38 3.71 -1.27
N ALA A 164 -1.13 2.63 -1.06
CA ALA A 164 -1.00 1.78 0.13
C ALA A 164 0.33 1.03 0.11
N LEU A 165 0.73 0.51 -1.05
CA LEU A 165 1.98 -0.20 -1.21
C LEU A 165 3.19 0.72 -0.94
N LEU A 166 3.25 1.89 -1.58
CA LEU A 166 4.34 2.83 -1.37
C LEU A 166 4.36 3.36 0.08
N THR A 167 3.20 3.48 0.74
CA THR A 167 3.13 3.85 2.16
C THR A 167 3.80 2.80 3.05
N ILE A 168 3.54 1.52 2.80
CA ILE A 168 4.19 0.41 3.52
C ILE A 168 5.69 0.48 3.28
N LEU A 169 6.11 0.57 2.01
CA LEU A 169 7.52 0.60 1.63
C LEU A 169 8.28 1.81 2.18
N ALA A 170 7.62 2.95 2.36
CA ALA A 170 8.24 4.14 2.96
C ALA A 170 8.48 4.00 4.47
N GLY A 171 7.82 3.03 5.12
CA GLY A 171 7.96 2.72 6.54
C GLY A 171 8.90 1.55 6.86
N LEU A 172 9.45 0.88 5.84
CA LEU A 172 10.47 -0.18 5.97
C LEU A 172 11.88 0.43 5.99
#